data_AF-A0A2V8H2T7-F1
#
_entry.id   AF-A0A2V8H2T7-F1
#
_cell.length_a   1.000
_cell.length_b   1.000
_cell.length_c   1.000
_cell.angle_alpha   90.00
_cell.angle_beta   90.00
_cell.angle_gamma   90.00
#
_symmetry.space_group_name_H-M   'P 1'
#
loop_
_entity.id
_entity.type
_entity.pdbx_description
1 polymer ?
#
loop_
_entity_poly.entity_id
_entity_poly.type
_entity_poly.pdbx_seq_one_letter_code
_entity_poly.pdbx_strand_id
1 'polypeptide(L)'
;MNSGNGAARTFQVRGWIITAIMAATVCYSVLRIPLQVTDSLSPMLDAQRMHSVTGAFTSGATDAGYFRPLRAALIQAVFELANGHYFGAFKGFQVALVLVTFALFLIVLQVDSPERVAALLLALTVLMGLHTFRGTVWEAYPVNHSLEIVTFCLLAFALSRSRGGTWVDVMAAATVVAATFTVESGLLVWVVIVAAWLAGARGVSQRGVLIVTALMVGYIALRFGYLRTGVPALTERSSGYGLQQLGPDELQRRFGAFPYWFYGYNVVTSILSVLFSEPRAGIWTIPVEFMRGRVAGGTIINVVSSTLTTIAIAWCVATRWASWRQRHFDRDDQIVFVALAMILANGIISYSYTKDEIMGPAGVVYALAAFVAVASLVSGAESDAPDGVQRPQRMGLCGRLARASAVDAHDGGRQEAGGSTARGRARTRDHQPVSPLATVGSMVPLKAIVIPGTAWVVFCVLWLACAALGIPSGFDGRSMTLTEATAVASHADAWRLLRDGADPNADARLRAGLVRNSEQDMTPLEAATASIRNGPVQMLVDRGARIDESNYAVLWCGAMARNNQDLIRFLQMQRPTHAPVDCASVRRLW
;
A
#
# COMPACT_ATOMS: atom_id res chain seq x y z
N MET A 1 12.37 -21.39 35.06
CA MET A 1 12.33 -20.18 34.20
C MET A 1 12.51 -20.44 32.69
N ASN A 2 12.75 -21.67 32.22
CA ASN A 2 12.93 -21.96 30.77
C ASN A 2 11.64 -22.30 29.99
N SER A 3 10.50 -22.51 30.66
CA SER A 3 9.24 -22.91 29.98
C SER A 3 8.59 -21.79 29.16
N GLY A 4 8.81 -20.51 29.51
CA GLY A 4 8.20 -19.37 28.81
C GLY A 4 8.74 -19.15 27.38
N ASN A 5 10.03 -19.41 27.15
CA ASN A 5 10.66 -19.18 25.84
C ASN A 5 10.15 -20.14 24.76
N GLY A 6 9.71 -21.35 25.14
CA GLY A 6 9.19 -22.34 24.20
C GLY A 6 7.84 -21.95 23.60
N ALA A 7 6.94 -21.39 24.43
CA ALA A 7 5.61 -20.97 23.99
C ALA A 7 5.70 -19.78 23.01
N ALA A 8 6.46 -18.73 23.37
CA ALA A 8 6.65 -17.57 22.51
C ALA A 8 7.26 -17.94 21.14
N ARG A 9 8.27 -18.83 21.15
CA ARG A 9 8.87 -19.35 19.91
C ARG A 9 7.85 -20.10 19.04
N THR A 10 6.93 -20.84 19.66
CA THR A 10 5.88 -21.57 18.94
C THR A 10 4.93 -20.61 18.21
N PHE A 11 4.49 -19.53 18.86
CA PHE A 11 3.65 -18.52 18.21
C PHE A 11 4.38 -17.77 17.10
N GLN A 12 5.67 -17.48 17.29
CA GLN A 12 6.48 -16.85 16.26
C GLN A 12 6.61 -17.73 15.02
N VAL A 13 6.83 -19.04 15.18
CA VAL A 13 6.87 -20.00 14.07
C VAL A 13 5.53 -20.06 13.33
N ARG A 14 4.40 -20.08 14.07
CA ARG A 14 3.06 -20.02 13.46
C ARG A 14 2.87 -18.74 12.65
N GLY A 15 3.31 -17.60 13.18
CA GLY A 15 3.29 -16.32 12.46
C GLY A 15 4.04 -16.39 11.13
N TRP A 16 5.28 -16.93 11.14
CA TRP A 16 6.06 -17.12 9.91
C TRP A 16 5.39 -18.04 8.90
N ILE A 17 4.79 -19.15 9.33
CA ILE A 17 4.07 -20.07 8.44
C ILE A 17 2.87 -19.37 7.78
N ILE A 18 2.04 -18.67 8.57
CA ILE A 18 0.88 -17.92 8.07
C ILE A 18 1.33 -16.86 7.06
N THR A 19 2.33 -16.05 7.42
CA THR A 19 2.89 -15.01 6.55
C THR A 19 3.46 -15.61 5.27
N ALA A 20 4.16 -16.74 5.33
CA ALA A 20 4.73 -17.40 4.16
C ALA A 20 3.66 -17.91 3.19
N ILE A 21 2.57 -18.50 3.71
CA ILE A 21 1.43 -18.95 2.88
C ILE A 21 0.82 -17.76 2.14
N MET A 22 0.55 -16.66 2.87
CA MET A 22 -0.08 -15.47 2.28
C MET A 22 0.85 -14.79 1.27
N ALA A 23 2.15 -14.67 1.59
CA ALA A 23 3.15 -14.15 0.67
C ALA A 23 3.28 -15.01 -0.59
N ALA A 24 3.26 -16.35 -0.46
CA ALA A 24 3.30 -17.28 -1.59
C ALA A 24 2.09 -17.11 -2.51
N THR A 25 0.88 -16.91 -1.97
CA THR A 25 -0.33 -16.61 -2.74
C THR A 25 -0.18 -15.31 -3.54
N VAL A 26 0.34 -14.27 -2.93
CA VAL A 26 0.62 -12.99 -3.62
C VAL A 26 1.68 -13.17 -4.70
N CYS A 27 2.78 -13.85 -4.40
CA CYS A 27 3.86 -14.12 -5.36
C CYS A 27 3.37 -14.92 -6.56
N TYR A 28 2.57 -15.96 -6.33
CA TYR A 28 1.93 -16.74 -7.39
C TYR A 28 1.05 -15.85 -8.29
N SER A 29 0.32 -14.92 -7.68
CA SER A 29 -0.51 -13.97 -8.43
C SER A 29 0.35 -13.01 -9.25
N VAL A 30 1.42 -12.46 -8.68
CA VAL A 30 2.38 -11.57 -9.36
C VAL A 30 3.03 -12.23 -10.58
N LEU A 31 3.39 -13.51 -10.47
CA LEU A 31 3.97 -14.29 -11.57
C LEU A 31 3.01 -14.45 -12.77
N ARG A 32 1.70 -14.38 -12.52
CA ARG A 32 0.66 -14.51 -13.56
C ARG A 32 0.22 -13.21 -14.18
N ILE A 33 0.54 -12.07 -13.55
CA ILE A 33 0.18 -10.76 -14.09
C ILE A 33 1.10 -10.45 -15.27
N PRO A 34 0.58 -10.14 -16.47
CA PRO A 34 1.41 -9.74 -17.59
C PRO A 34 2.15 -8.43 -17.27
N LEU A 35 3.37 -8.26 -17.80
CA LEU A 35 4.05 -6.96 -17.72
C LEU A 35 3.24 -5.91 -18.48
N GLN A 36 3.04 -4.74 -17.88
CA GLN A 36 2.29 -3.65 -18.51
C GLN A 36 3.12 -3.05 -19.65
N VAL A 37 2.78 -3.39 -20.89
CA VAL A 37 3.55 -2.97 -22.07
C VAL A 37 3.70 -1.44 -22.14
N THR A 38 2.63 -0.67 -21.91
CA THR A 38 2.65 0.79 -22.13
C THR A 38 3.62 1.51 -21.20
N ASP A 39 3.71 1.04 -19.96
CA ASP A 39 4.46 1.73 -18.92
C ASP A 39 5.85 1.09 -18.69
N SER A 40 6.03 -0.13 -19.20
CA SER A 40 7.28 -0.90 -19.12
C SER A 40 8.16 -0.78 -20.35
N LEU A 41 7.55 -0.59 -21.53
CA LEU A 41 8.31 -0.62 -22.79
C LEU A 41 9.31 0.53 -22.88
N SER A 42 8.91 1.77 -22.57
CA SER A 42 9.84 2.90 -22.67
C SER A 42 11.05 2.72 -21.74
N PRO A 43 10.90 2.40 -20.44
CA PRO A 43 12.06 2.14 -19.58
C PRO A 43 12.91 0.95 -20.04
N MET A 44 12.32 -0.10 -20.63
CA MET A 44 13.08 -1.24 -21.17
C MET A 44 13.86 -0.86 -22.44
N LEU A 45 13.27 -0.07 -23.33
CA LEU A 45 13.95 0.44 -24.53
C LEU A 45 15.05 1.43 -24.17
N ASP A 46 14.81 2.26 -23.16
CA ASP A 46 15.82 3.17 -22.62
C ASP A 46 16.97 2.37 -22.00
N ALA A 47 16.66 1.32 -21.22
CA ALA A 47 17.68 0.41 -20.69
C ALA A 47 18.48 -0.30 -21.81
N GLN A 48 17.82 -0.71 -22.89
CA GLN A 48 18.49 -1.29 -24.05
C GLN A 48 19.45 -0.30 -24.74
N ARG A 49 19.09 0.99 -24.77
CA ARG A 49 19.94 2.06 -25.33
C ARG A 49 21.08 2.44 -24.39
N MET A 50 20.90 2.24 -23.09
CA MET A 50 21.92 2.51 -22.09
C MET A 50 22.93 1.36 -22.04
N HIS A 51 24.22 1.70 -22.14
CA HIS A 51 25.30 0.70 -22.16
C HIS A 51 25.83 0.33 -20.77
N SER A 52 25.38 1.01 -19.71
CA SER A 52 25.83 0.74 -18.33
C SER A 52 24.89 1.27 -17.27
N VAL A 53 24.90 0.64 -16.10
CA VAL A 53 24.20 1.09 -14.87
C VAL A 53 24.58 2.51 -14.47
N THR A 54 25.85 2.89 -14.58
CA THR A 54 26.31 4.25 -14.28
C THR A 54 25.74 5.27 -15.27
N GLY A 55 25.69 4.91 -16.57
CA GLY A 55 25.04 5.73 -17.59
C GLY A 55 23.56 5.97 -17.26
N ALA A 56 22.86 4.91 -16.84
CA ALA A 56 21.47 4.99 -16.42
C ALA A 56 21.27 5.86 -15.17
N PHE A 57 22.15 5.73 -14.19
CA PHE A 57 22.15 6.60 -13.02
C PHE A 57 22.31 8.07 -13.41
N THR A 58 23.30 8.38 -14.25
CA THR A 58 23.55 9.76 -14.70
C THR A 58 22.38 10.32 -15.50
N SER A 59 21.77 9.52 -16.38
CA SER A 59 20.61 9.91 -17.17
C SER A 59 19.42 10.23 -16.27
N GLY A 60 19.13 9.36 -15.29
CA GLY A 60 18.03 9.59 -14.33
C GLY A 60 18.30 10.72 -13.34
N ALA A 61 19.54 11.18 -13.18
CA ALA A 61 19.90 12.36 -12.41
C ALA A 61 19.64 13.67 -13.18
N THR A 62 19.60 13.60 -14.51
CA THR A 62 19.44 14.75 -15.41
C THR A 62 18.09 14.80 -16.12
N ASP A 63 17.19 13.84 -15.87
CA ASP A 63 15.89 13.76 -16.52
C ASP A 63 14.99 14.95 -16.13
N ALA A 64 14.46 15.64 -17.15
CA ALA A 64 13.72 16.88 -16.98
C ALA A 64 12.31 16.57 -16.42
N GLY A 65 12.12 16.82 -15.13
CA GLY A 65 10.85 16.67 -14.42
C GLY A 65 10.84 15.55 -13.38
N TYR A 66 11.78 14.59 -13.45
CA TYR A 66 11.88 13.49 -12.49
C TYR A 66 13.33 13.27 -12.06
N PHE A 67 13.64 13.52 -10.80
CA PHE A 67 14.96 13.20 -10.23
C PHE A 67 14.93 11.79 -9.63
N ARG A 68 15.24 10.78 -10.47
CA ARG A 68 15.09 9.35 -10.11
C ARG A 68 16.29 8.49 -10.57
N PRO A 69 17.53 8.84 -10.20
CA PRO A 69 18.71 8.18 -10.74
C PRO A 69 18.82 6.70 -10.34
N LEU A 70 18.45 6.32 -9.12
CA LEU A 70 18.53 4.92 -8.69
C LEU A 70 17.48 4.04 -9.38
N ARG A 71 16.30 4.60 -9.68
CA ARG A 71 15.29 3.88 -10.47
C ARG A 71 15.82 3.49 -11.85
N ALA A 72 16.43 4.44 -12.57
CA ALA A 72 17.01 4.15 -13.89
C ALA A 72 18.15 3.12 -13.79
N ALA A 73 19.05 3.31 -12.82
CA ALA A 73 20.15 2.38 -12.56
C ALA A 73 19.68 0.96 -12.23
N LEU A 74 18.63 0.83 -11.43
CA LEU A 74 18.09 -0.47 -11.03
C LEU A 74 17.39 -1.19 -12.18
N ILE A 75 16.60 -0.48 -12.99
CA ILE A 75 16.01 -1.05 -14.20
C ILE A 75 17.11 -1.56 -15.13
N GLN A 76 18.18 -0.77 -15.33
CA GLN A 76 19.33 -1.18 -16.12
C GLN A 76 20.03 -2.42 -15.54
N ALA A 77 20.26 -2.44 -14.23
CA ALA A 77 20.92 -3.57 -13.58
C ALA A 77 20.12 -4.87 -13.73
N VAL A 78 18.79 -4.82 -13.53
CA VAL A 78 17.93 -5.99 -13.73
C VAL A 78 17.88 -6.38 -15.21
N PHE A 79 17.88 -5.41 -16.12
CA PHE A 79 17.90 -5.66 -17.56
C PHE A 79 19.19 -6.37 -18.00
N GLU A 80 20.36 -5.92 -17.53
CA GLU A 80 21.66 -6.56 -17.82
C GLU A 80 21.75 -7.96 -17.20
N LEU A 81 21.32 -8.12 -15.94
CA LEU A 81 21.28 -9.41 -15.25
C LEU A 81 20.31 -10.41 -15.90
N ALA A 82 19.31 -9.94 -16.64
CA ALA A 82 18.33 -10.79 -17.28
C ALA A 82 18.93 -11.66 -18.40
N ASN A 83 20.02 -11.21 -19.04
CA ASN A 83 20.67 -11.92 -20.16
C ASN A 83 19.67 -12.41 -21.23
N GLY A 84 18.71 -11.56 -21.60
CA GLY A 84 17.63 -11.88 -22.56
C GLY A 84 16.35 -12.46 -21.95
N HIS A 85 16.36 -12.89 -20.68
CA HIS A 85 15.19 -13.43 -19.97
C HIS A 85 14.45 -12.34 -19.15
N TYR A 86 14.13 -11.21 -19.78
CA TYR A 86 13.62 -10.01 -19.12
C TYR A 86 12.39 -10.25 -18.25
N PHE A 87 11.41 -10.98 -18.76
CA PHE A 87 10.19 -11.28 -18.00
C PHE A 87 10.49 -11.99 -16.69
N GLY A 88 11.34 -13.03 -16.73
CA GLY A 88 11.73 -13.80 -15.55
C GLY A 88 12.51 -12.96 -14.54
N ALA A 89 13.44 -12.12 -15.00
CA ALA A 89 14.24 -11.26 -14.14
C ALA A 89 13.40 -10.19 -13.43
N PHE A 90 12.58 -9.44 -14.17
CA PHE A 90 11.70 -8.41 -13.62
C PHE A 90 10.66 -8.99 -12.67
N LYS A 91 10.03 -10.11 -13.03
CA LYS A 91 9.07 -10.80 -12.13
C LYS A 91 9.75 -11.43 -10.93
N GLY A 92 10.92 -12.01 -11.09
CA GLY A 92 11.72 -12.55 -9.99
C GLY A 92 12.08 -11.46 -8.98
N PHE A 93 12.47 -10.28 -9.45
CA PHE A 93 12.74 -9.12 -8.61
C PHE A 93 11.48 -8.65 -7.86
N GLN A 94 10.33 -8.56 -8.53
CA GLN A 94 9.05 -8.20 -7.90
C GLN A 94 8.63 -9.23 -6.83
N VAL A 95 8.77 -10.53 -7.11
CA VAL A 95 8.52 -11.61 -6.14
C VAL A 95 9.44 -11.48 -4.92
N ALA A 96 10.72 -11.21 -5.13
CA ALA A 96 11.65 -10.98 -4.02
C ALA A 96 11.22 -9.80 -3.14
N LEU A 97 10.78 -8.68 -3.74
CA LEU A 97 10.25 -7.53 -2.99
C LEU A 97 9.00 -7.88 -2.18
N VAL A 98 8.06 -8.67 -2.72
CA VAL A 98 6.90 -9.15 -1.98
C VAL A 98 7.34 -9.97 -0.76
N LEU A 99 8.23 -10.94 -0.95
CA LEU A 99 8.73 -11.78 0.14
C LEU A 99 9.40 -10.96 1.24
N VAL A 100 10.26 -10.00 0.87
CA VAL A 100 10.93 -9.10 1.82
C VAL A 100 9.93 -8.20 2.54
N THR A 101 8.92 -7.66 1.83
CA THR A 101 7.85 -6.85 2.42
C THR A 101 7.11 -7.63 3.50
N PHE A 102 6.67 -8.86 3.21
CA PHE A 102 5.94 -9.70 4.18
C PHE A 102 6.83 -10.12 5.36
N ALA A 103 8.11 -10.43 5.12
CA ALA A 103 9.06 -10.74 6.18
C ALA A 103 9.28 -9.55 7.12
N LEU A 104 9.52 -8.35 6.58
CA LEU A 104 9.69 -7.14 7.37
C LEU A 104 8.41 -6.76 8.11
N PHE A 105 7.24 -6.94 7.49
CA PHE A 105 5.94 -6.73 8.14
C PHE A 105 5.81 -7.58 9.41
N LEU A 106 6.11 -8.87 9.34
CA LEU A 106 6.07 -9.77 10.51
C LEU A 106 7.14 -9.44 11.56
N ILE A 107 8.36 -9.06 11.13
CA ILE A 107 9.46 -8.65 12.03
C ILE A 107 9.04 -7.44 12.88
N VAL A 108 8.32 -6.48 12.28
CA VAL A 108 7.81 -5.31 13.00
C VAL A 108 6.77 -5.72 14.05
N LEU A 109 5.87 -6.66 13.77
CA LEU A 109 4.79 -7.02 14.70
C LEU A 109 5.26 -7.79 15.96
N GLN A 110 6.22 -8.71 15.85
CA GLN A 110 6.56 -9.75 16.86
C GLN A 110 5.32 -10.45 17.45
N VAL A 111 5.12 -11.69 17.02
CA VAL A 111 3.97 -12.50 17.41
C VAL A 111 4.41 -13.52 18.47
N ASP A 112 4.14 -13.20 19.73
CA ASP A 112 4.60 -13.93 20.92
C ASP A 112 3.45 -14.54 21.75
N SER A 113 2.20 -14.29 21.38
CA SER A 113 1.00 -14.75 22.08
C SER A 113 -0.09 -15.22 21.09
N PRO A 114 -1.09 -16.02 21.53
CA PRO A 114 -2.16 -16.45 20.64
C PRO A 114 -3.08 -15.31 20.20
N GLU A 115 -3.30 -14.30 21.05
CA GLU A 115 -4.08 -13.08 20.71
C GLU A 115 -3.40 -12.33 19.56
N ARG A 116 -2.07 -12.27 19.59
CA ARG A 116 -1.27 -11.68 18.51
C ARG A 116 -1.27 -12.52 17.24
N VAL A 117 -1.38 -13.85 17.32
CA VAL A 117 -1.59 -14.68 16.13
C VAL A 117 -2.95 -14.37 15.50
N ALA A 118 -4.01 -14.20 16.29
CA ALA A 118 -5.32 -13.80 15.81
C ALA A 118 -5.29 -12.41 15.16
N ALA A 119 -4.64 -11.45 15.81
CA ALA A 119 -4.44 -10.11 15.25
C ALA A 119 -3.61 -10.13 13.95
N LEU A 120 -2.59 -11.00 13.85
CA LEU A 120 -1.80 -11.18 12.63
C LEU A 120 -2.67 -11.65 11.47
N LEU A 121 -3.55 -12.64 11.69
CA LEU A 121 -4.46 -13.14 10.66
C LEU A 121 -5.34 -12.03 10.10
N LEU A 122 -5.93 -11.20 10.97
CA LEU A 122 -6.74 -10.07 10.52
C LEU A 122 -5.87 -9.02 9.81
N ALA A 123 -4.71 -8.66 10.37
CA ALA A 123 -3.83 -7.65 9.80
C ALA A 123 -3.32 -8.03 8.40
N LEU A 124 -2.96 -9.29 8.17
CA LEU A 124 -2.57 -9.76 6.84
C LEU A 124 -3.76 -9.80 5.87
N THR A 125 -4.97 -10.07 6.37
CA THR A 125 -6.21 -9.98 5.57
C THR A 125 -6.48 -8.53 5.18
N VAL A 126 -6.33 -7.58 6.11
CA VAL A 126 -6.41 -6.14 5.83
C VAL A 126 -5.35 -5.73 4.82
N LEU A 127 -4.09 -6.13 5.01
CA LEU A 127 -2.99 -5.84 4.08
C LEU A 127 -3.32 -6.30 2.66
N MET A 128 -3.70 -7.56 2.48
CA MET A 128 -4.01 -8.12 1.15
C MET A 128 -5.31 -7.58 0.55
N GLY A 129 -6.30 -7.26 1.38
CA GLY A 129 -7.62 -6.78 0.95
C GLY A 129 -7.65 -5.29 0.61
N LEU A 130 -6.74 -4.50 1.19
CA LEU A 130 -6.70 -3.05 0.98
C LEU A 130 -6.29 -2.74 -0.47
N HIS A 131 -7.09 -1.90 -1.13
CA HIS A 131 -6.91 -1.55 -2.54
C HIS A 131 -5.57 -0.84 -2.80
N THR A 132 -5.04 -0.09 -1.84
CA THR A 132 -3.74 0.59 -1.97
C THR A 132 -2.57 -0.40 -2.06
N PHE A 133 -2.55 -1.43 -1.21
CA PHE A 133 -1.53 -2.48 -1.28
C PHE A 133 -1.73 -3.36 -2.52
N ARG A 134 -2.98 -3.70 -2.85
CA ARG A 134 -3.30 -4.44 -4.07
C ARG A 134 -2.83 -3.70 -5.31
N GLY A 135 -3.11 -2.40 -5.43
CA GLY A 135 -2.63 -1.54 -6.51
C GLY A 135 -1.11 -1.50 -6.56
N THR A 136 -0.46 -1.33 -5.41
CA THR A 136 1.00 -1.37 -5.28
C THR A 136 1.58 -2.67 -5.80
N VAL A 137 1.04 -3.82 -5.43
CA VAL A 137 1.57 -5.13 -5.85
C VAL A 137 1.26 -5.44 -7.31
N TRP A 138 0.09 -5.03 -7.81
CA TRP A 138 -0.35 -5.29 -9.18
C TRP A 138 0.24 -4.34 -10.22
N GLU A 139 0.86 -3.24 -9.78
CA GLU A 139 1.61 -2.38 -10.68
C GLU A 139 2.75 -3.18 -11.32
N ALA A 140 2.66 -3.40 -12.63
CA ALA A 140 3.49 -4.34 -13.37
C ALA A 140 4.46 -3.60 -14.30
N TYR A 141 5.13 -2.59 -13.75
CA TYR A 141 6.35 -2.01 -14.32
C TYR A 141 7.45 -3.08 -14.45
N PRO A 142 8.54 -2.80 -15.20
CA PRO A 142 9.70 -3.67 -15.21
C PRO A 142 10.22 -3.84 -13.78
N VAL A 143 10.27 -2.73 -13.03
CA VAL A 143 10.61 -2.72 -11.62
C VAL A 143 9.53 -1.98 -10.84
N ASN A 144 8.94 -2.64 -9.84
CA ASN A 144 7.85 -2.09 -9.04
C ASN A 144 8.37 -1.18 -7.93
N HIS A 145 8.65 0.08 -8.29
CA HIS A 145 9.20 1.06 -7.35
C HIS A 145 8.23 1.46 -6.24
N SER A 146 6.92 1.36 -6.44
CA SER A 146 5.93 1.60 -5.39
C SER A 146 6.11 0.58 -4.25
N LEU A 147 6.31 -0.70 -4.58
CA LEU A 147 6.59 -1.77 -3.62
C LEU A 147 8.00 -1.64 -2.99
N GLU A 148 8.99 -1.12 -3.72
CA GLU A 148 10.30 -0.79 -3.14
C GLU A 148 10.18 0.24 -2.01
N ILE A 149 9.40 1.30 -2.21
CA ILE A 149 9.20 2.30 -1.15
C ILE A 149 8.48 1.71 0.06
N VAL A 150 7.50 0.82 -0.14
CA VAL A 150 6.89 0.06 0.96
C VAL A 150 7.96 -0.74 1.70
N THR A 151 8.82 -1.44 0.97
CA THR A 151 9.90 -2.25 1.53
C THR A 151 10.89 -1.39 2.33
N PHE A 152 11.31 -0.25 1.79
CA PHE A 152 12.20 0.69 2.48
C PHE A 152 11.57 1.32 3.71
N CYS A 153 10.27 1.67 3.67
CA CYS A 153 9.54 2.15 4.84
C CYS A 153 9.50 1.10 5.96
N LEU A 154 9.20 -0.16 5.63
CA LEU A 154 9.21 -1.25 6.61
C LEU A 154 10.62 -1.55 7.14
N LEU A 155 11.64 -1.50 6.27
CA LEU A 155 13.04 -1.69 6.66
C LEU A 155 13.48 -0.60 7.64
N ALA A 156 13.20 0.67 7.31
CA ALA A 156 13.49 1.79 8.19
C ALA A 156 12.75 1.69 9.53
N PHE A 157 11.52 1.18 9.52
CA PHE A 157 10.80 0.95 10.77
C PHE A 157 11.43 -0.17 11.60
N ALA A 158 11.81 -1.28 10.97
CA ALA A 158 12.51 -2.38 11.62
C ALA A 158 13.88 -1.93 12.20
N LEU A 159 14.65 -1.14 11.45
CA LEU A 159 15.91 -0.54 11.91
C LEU A 159 15.71 0.38 13.12
N SER A 160 14.68 1.22 13.08
CA SER A 160 14.31 2.13 14.18
C SER A 160 13.94 1.42 15.47
N ARG A 161 13.60 0.12 15.39
CA ARG A 161 13.20 -0.72 16.52
C ARG A 161 14.23 -1.78 16.90
N SER A 162 15.39 -1.78 16.22
CA SER A 162 16.50 -2.65 16.52
C SER A 162 17.20 -2.27 17.83
N ARG A 163 18.23 -3.03 18.23
CA ARG A 163 19.10 -2.71 19.37
C ARG A 163 19.97 -1.47 19.15
N GLY A 164 19.98 -0.93 17.94
CA GLY A 164 20.77 0.22 17.51
C GLY A 164 22.25 -0.08 17.29
N GLY A 165 23.04 0.99 17.25
CA GLY A 165 24.47 0.96 16.92
C GLY A 165 24.79 1.77 15.65
N THR A 166 26.07 2.06 15.44
CA THR A 166 26.53 2.89 14.31
C THR A 166 26.17 2.28 12.95
N TRP A 167 26.19 0.95 12.84
CA TRP A 167 25.78 0.25 11.62
C TRP A 167 24.29 0.47 11.29
N VAL A 168 23.42 0.57 12.30
CA VAL A 168 21.99 0.85 12.09
C VAL A 168 21.80 2.25 11.55
N ASP A 169 22.57 3.23 12.04
CA ASP A 169 22.55 4.60 11.51
C ASP A 169 23.01 4.66 10.06
N VAL A 170 24.08 3.93 9.71
CA VAL A 170 24.58 3.82 8.32
C VAL A 170 23.53 3.20 7.41
N MET A 171 22.90 2.10 7.84
CA MET A 171 21.85 1.42 7.07
C MET A 171 20.61 2.31 6.91
N ALA A 172 20.22 3.07 7.94
CA ALA A 172 19.11 4.01 7.87
C ALA A 172 19.40 5.14 6.87
N ALA A 173 20.63 5.70 6.90
CA ALA A 173 21.07 6.70 5.92
C ALA A 173 21.08 6.16 4.49
N ALA A 174 21.65 4.97 4.28
CA ALA A 174 21.66 4.31 2.98
C ALA A 174 20.24 4.04 2.46
N THR A 175 19.33 3.62 3.35
CA THR A 175 17.92 3.38 3.00
C THR A 175 17.22 4.67 2.56
N VAL A 176 17.47 5.80 3.24
CA VAL A 176 16.91 7.11 2.85
C VAL A 176 17.46 7.59 1.51
N VAL A 177 18.77 7.49 1.28
CA VAL A 177 19.37 7.87 -0.02
C VAL A 177 18.79 6.99 -1.14
N ALA A 178 18.75 5.67 -0.93
CA ALA A 178 18.22 4.74 -1.92
C ALA A 178 16.76 5.07 -2.25
N ALA A 179 15.91 5.18 -1.23
CA ALA A 179 14.49 5.46 -1.42
C ALA A 179 14.24 6.80 -2.13
N THR A 180 14.92 7.88 -1.71
CA THR A 180 14.75 9.21 -2.31
C THR A 180 15.27 9.28 -3.75
N PHE A 181 16.26 8.48 -4.12
CA PHE A 181 16.76 8.40 -5.50
C PHE A 181 15.95 7.44 -6.39
N THR A 182 15.06 6.62 -5.82
CA THR A 182 14.15 5.75 -6.56
C THR A 182 12.92 6.53 -7.04
N VAL A 183 12.14 7.10 -6.12
CA VAL A 183 10.93 7.88 -6.41
C VAL A 183 10.65 8.89 -5.29
N GLU A 184 9.79 9.87 -5.57
CA GLU A 184 9.44 10.96 -4.66
C GLU A 184 8.76 10.50 -3.37
N SER A 185 8.00 9.40 -3.40
CA SER A 185 7.44 8.82 -2.19
C SER A 185 8.51 8.22 -1.27
N GLY A 186 9.76 8.09 -1.72
CA GLY A 186 10.89 7.69 -0.88
C GLY A 186 11.19 8.64 0.28
N LEU A 187 10.69 9.88 0.22
CA LEU A 187 10.75 10.83 1.34
C LEU A 187 10.02 10.32 2.60
N LEU A 188 9.08 9.39 2.44
CA LEU A 188 8.37 8.76 3.55
C LEU A 188 9.28 7.92 4.46
N VAL A 189 10.39 7.42 3.95
CA VAL A 189 11.37 6.68 4.77
C VAL A 189 11.92 7.57 5.89
N TRP A 190 12.17 8.86 5.61
CA TRP A 190 12.54 9.83 6.63
C TRP A 190 11.42 10.04 7.65
N VAL A 191 10.16 10.11 7.21
CA VAL A 191 8.98 10.24 8.09
C VAL A 191 8.90 9.08 9.07
N VAL A 192 9.08 7.83 8.59
CA VAL A 192 9.10 6.64 9.45
C VAL A 192 10.16 6.76 10.54
N ILE A 193 11.40 7.11 10.18
CA ILE A 193 12.52 7.20 11.13
C ILE A 193 12.25 8.27 12.18
N VAL A 194 11.83 9.47 11.75
CA VAL A 194 11.55 10.59 12.67
C VAL A 194 10.35 10.27 13.57
N ALA A 195 9.25 9.76 13.02
CA ALA A 195 8.08 9.41 13.80
C ALA A 195 8.37 8.29 14.81
N ALA A 196 9.13 7.27 14.42
CA ALA A 196 9.54 6.19 15.31
C ALA A 196 10.43 6.73 16.45
N TRP A 197 11.39 7.59 16.14
CA TRP A 197 12.26 8.21 17.14
C TRP A 197 11.49 9.12 18.11
N LEU A 198 10.51 9.89 17.61
CA LEU A 198 9.61 10.71 18.42
C LEU A 198 8.73 9.87 19.34
N ALA A 199 8.30 8.69 18.88
CA ALA A 199 7.60 7.69 19.68
C ALA A 199 8.53 6.87 20.59
N GLY A 200 9.81 7.24 20.71
CA GLY A 200 10.76 6.60 21.62
C GLY A 200 11.44 5.34 21.10
N ALA A 201 11.27 4.98 19.82
CA ALA A 201 12.05 3.91 19.19
C ALA A 201 13.47 4.40 18.90
N ARG A 202 14.45 3.96 19.72
CA ARG A 202 15.85 4.46 19.68
C ARG A 202 16.82 3.55 18.92
N GLY A 203 16.31 2.69 18.03
CA GLY A 203 17.18 1.86 17.18
C GLY A 203 18.06 2.72 16.27
N VAL A 204 17.51 3.79 15.68
CA VAL A 204 18.31 4.84 15.03
C VAL A 204 18.69 5.87 16.09
N SER A 205 19.98 6.15 16.22
CA SER A 205 20.48 7.09 17.22
C SER A 205 20.06 8.52 16.90
N GLN A 206 20.16 9.45 17.86
CA GLN A 206 19.94 10.87 17.58
C GLN A 206 20.87 11.40 16.47
N ARG A 207 22.12 10.90 16.42
CA ARG A 207 23.07 11.25 15.35
C ARG A 207 22.59 10.72 14.00
N GLY A 208 22.12 9.47 13.96
CA GLY A 208 21.50 8.87 12.78
C GLY A 208 20.33 9.70 12.27
N VAL A 209 19.40 10.11 13.16
CA VAL A 209 18.27 10.97 12.80
C VAL A 209 18.72 12.32 12.24
N LEU A 210 19.74 12.95 12.82
CA LEU A 210 20.31 14.20 12.30
C LEU A 210 20.93 14.00 10.91
N ILE A 211 21.69 12.92 10.71
CA ILE A 211 22.30 12.59 9.41
C ILE A 211 21.22 12.38 8.34
N VAL A 212 20.22 11.54 8.60
CA VAL A 212 19.16 11.29 7.59
C VAL A 212 18.33 12.55 7.31
N THR A 213 18.16 13.42 8.30
CA THR A 213 17.48 14.71 8.11
C THR A 213 18.34 15.65 7.26
N ALA A 214 19.65 15.71 7.49
CA ALA A 214 20.57 16.48 6.65
C ALA A 214 20.59 15.97 5.20
N LEU A 215 20.58 14.64 4.99
CA LEU A 215 20.47 14.03 3.66
C LEU A 215 19.15 14.39 2.98
N MET A 216 18.05 14.38 3.72
CA MET A 216 16.73 14.79 3.22
C MET A 216 16.71 16.26 2.78
N VAL A 217 17.27 17.16 3.60
CA VAL A 217 17.44 18.58 3.25
C VAL A 217 18.35 18.74 2.02
N GLY A 218 19.45 17.99 1.97
CA GLY A 218 20.36 17.96 0.82
C GLY A 218 19.68 17.51 -0.46
N TYR A 219 18.83 16.47 -0.40
CA TYR A 219 18.02 16.00 -1.53
C TYR A 219 17.06 17.10 -2.01
N ILE A 220 16.33 17.75 -1.10
CA ILE A 220 15.41 18.85 -1.45
C ILE A 220 16.19 20.01 -2.09
N ALA A 221 17.32 20.40 -1.51
CA ALA A 221 18.16 21.49 -2.04
C ALA A 221 18.74 21.15 -3.42
N LEU A 222 19.21 19.92 -3.61
CA LEU A 222 19.71 19.43 -4.90
C LEU A 222 18.59 19.45 -5.95
N ARG A 223 17.43 18.88 -5.62
CA ARG A 223 16.30 18.74 -6.55
C ARG A 223 15.71 20.09 -6.95
N PHE A 224 15.37 20.93 -5.98
CA PHE A 224 14.64 22.18 -6.23
C PHE A 224 15.56 23.38 -6.46
N GLY A 225 16.71 23.43 -5.78
CA GLY A 225 17.65 24.55 -5.89
C GLY A 225 18.60 24.41 -7.06
N TYR A 226 19.30 23.28 -7.15
CA TYR A 226 20.35 23.08 -8.15
C TYR A 226 19.79 22.59 -9.49
N LEU A 227 19.07 21.46 -9.49
CA LEU A 227 18.53 20.85 -10.72
C LEU A 227 17.26 21.54 -11.22
N ARG A 228 16.55 22.26 -10.32
CA ARG A 228 15.30 22.98 -10.62
C ARG A 228 14.25 22.11 -11.32
N THR A 229 14.13 20.83 -10.94
CA THR A 229 13.23 19.86 -11.61
C THR A 229 11.73 20.15 -11.43
N GLY A 230 11.35 21.29 -10.85
CA GLY A 230 9.96 21.64 -10.58
C GLY A 230 9.25 20.68 -9.61
N VAL A 231 8.01 21.01 -9.30
CA VAL A 231 7.03 20.05 -8.76
C VAL A 231 6.09 19.63 -9.88
N PRO A 232 5.56 18.40 -9.87
CA PRO A 232 4.60 17.97 -10.88
C PRO A 232 3.44 18.97 -10.99
N ALA A 233 3.24 19.53 -12.18
CA ALA A 233 2.18 20.50 -12.43
C ALA A 233 0.85 19.80 -12.80
N LEU A 234 -0.26 20.55 -12.76
CA LEU A 234 -1.59 20.08 -13.21
C LEU A 234 -1.59 19.58 -14.67
N THR A 235 -0.60 19.97 -15.47
CA THR A 235 -0.47 19.65 -16.90
C THR A 235 0.13 18.27 -17.17
N GLU A 236 0.68 17.58 -16.17
CA GLU A 236 1.42 16.32 -16.42
C GLU A 236 0.55 15.06 -16.33
N ARG A 237 -0.49 15.06 -15.49
CA ARG A 237 -1.20 13.82 -15.12
C ARG A 237 -2.70 14.03 -15.00
N SER A 238 -3.45 13.02 -15.41
CA SER A 238 -4.86 12.93 -15.07
C SER A 238 -5.01 12.54 -13.59
N SER A 239 -6.11 12.96 -12.98
CA SER A 239 -6.42 12.63 -11.59
C SER A 239 -7.93 12.61 -11.36
N GLY A 240 -8.38 11.79 -10.41
CA GLY A 240 -9.76 11.80 -9.97
C GLY A 240 -10.13 13.10 -9.29
N TYR A 241 -11.35 13.57 -9.54
CA TYR A 241 -11.97 14.66 -8.80
C TYR A 241 -13.49 14.45 -8.73
N GLY A 242 -13.99 14.26 -7.51
CA GLY A 242 -15.40 14.00 -7.28
C GLY A 242 -15.81 12.64 -7.84
N LEU A 243 -16.57 12.66 -8.94
CA LEU A 243 -17.20 11.48 -9.54
C LEU A 243 -16.58 11.09 -10.89
N GLN A 244 -15.51 11.77 -11.31
CA GLN A 244 -14.91 11.60 -12.64
C GLN A 244 -13.38 11.72 -12.61
N GLN A 245 -12.73 11.16 -13.62
CA GLN A 245 -11.32 11.39 -13.92
C GLN A 245 -11.22 12.67 -14.76
N LEU A 246 -10.38 13.61 -14.35
CA LEU A 246 -10.09 14.83 -15.13
C LEU A 246 -8.76 14.67 -15.87
N GLY A 247 -8.74 15.07 -17.14
CA GLY A 247 -7.50 15.16 -17.93
C GLY A 247 -6.66 16.40 -17.54
N PRO A 248 -5.37 16.44 -17.92
CA PRO A 248 -4.50 17.56 -17.57
C PRO A 248 -5.02 18.94 -18.02
N ASP A 249 -5.53 19.04 -19.26
CA ASP A 249 -6.09 20.29 -19.79
C ASP A 249 -7.32 20.77 -19.01
N GLU A 250 -8.13 19.83 -18.54
CA GLU A 250 -9.33 20.12 -17.75
C GLU A 250 -8.96 20.54 -16.32
N LEU A 251 -7.96 19.88 -15.72
CA LEU A 251 -7.40 20.29 -14.43
C LEU A 251 -6.83 21.70 -14.53
N GLN A 252 -6.06 22.00 -15.56
CA GLN A 252 -5.52 23.35 -15.80
C GLN A 252 -6.63 24.37 -16.01
N ARG A 253 -7.68 24.04 -16.76
CA ARG A 253 -8.83 24.93 -17.00
C ARG A 253 -9.63 25.22 -15.73
N ARG A 254 -9.87 24.21 -14.89
CA ARG A 254 -10.70 24.32 -13.68
C ARG A 254 -9.94 24.89 -12.49
N PHE A 255 -8.68 24.50 -12.33
CA PHE A 255 -7.89 24.77 -11.12
C PHE A 255 -6.59 25.55 -11.39
N GLY A 256 -6.24 25.86 -12.64
CA GLY A 256 -4.98 26.55 -12.96
C GLY A 256 -4.84 27.93 -12.29
N ALA A 257 -5.95 28.64 -12.09
CA ALA A 257 -5.95 29.91 -11.36
C ALA A 257 -5.77 29.74 -9.84
N PHE A 258 -6.19 28.60 -9.28
CA PHE A 258 -6.10 28.31 -7.84
C PHE A 258 -5.90 26.80 -7.59
N PRO A 259 -4.67 26.28 -7.80
CA PRO A 259 -4.39 24.85 -7.74
C PRO A 259 -4.53 24.27 -6.32
N TYR A 260 -4.44 25.11 -5.29
CA TYR A 260 -4.45 24.69 -3.89
C TYR A 260 -5.74 23.98 -3.45
N TRP A 261 -6.90 24.31 -4.05
CA TRP A 261 -8.15 23.58 -3.75
C TRP A 261 -8.09 22.14 -4.22
N PHE A 262 -7.55 21.92 -5.43
CA PHE A 262 -7.36 20.59 -5.97
C PHE A 262 -6.31 19.81 -5.18
N TYR A 263 -5.23 20.47 -4.75
CA TYR A 263 -4.22 19.86 -3.87
C TYR A 263 -4.80 19.46 -2.52
N GLY A 264 -5.57 20.32 -1.87
CA GLY A 264 -6.27 20.01 -0.62
C GLY A 264 -7.23 18.82 -0.78
N TYR A 265 -7.97 18.79 -1.90
CA TYR A 265 -8.81 17.65 -2.25
C TYR A 265 -8.00 16.36 -2.34
N ASN A 266 -6.90 16.34 -3.09
CA ASN A 266 -6.05 15.16 -3.24
C ASN A 266 -5.47 14.66 -1.91
N VAL A 267 -5.03 15.56 -1.03
CA VAL A 267 -4.52 15.20 0.31
C VAL A 267 -5.61 14.52 1.14
N VAL A 268 -6.78 15.15 1.24
CA VAL A 268 -7.91 14.62 2.04
C VAL A 268 -8.38 13.29 1.47
N THR A 269 -8.60 13.23 0.16
CA THR A 269 -9.08 12.01 -0.51
C THR A 269 -8.09 10.86 -0.42
N SER A 270 -6.77 11.12 -0.47
CA SER A 270 -5.75 10.10 -0.24
C SER A 270 -5.83 9.52 1.18
N ILE A 271 -5.96 10.38 2.20
CA ILE A 271 -6.10 9.94 3.60
C ILE A 271 -7.38 9.11 3.77
N LEU A 272 -8.51 9.61 3.27
CA LEU A 272 -9.79 8.90 3.33
C LEU A 272 -9.74 7.57 2.58
N SER A 273 -9.03 7.51 1.44
CA SER A 273 -8.80 6.29 0.70
C SER A 273 -8.23 5.19 1.59
N VAL A 274 -7.22 5.47 2.41
CA VAL A 274 -6.65 4.46 3.32
C VAL A 274 -7.60 4.11 4.46
N LEU A 275 -8.24 5.11 5.07
CA LEU A 275 -9.05 4.91 6.28
C LEU A 275 -10.42 4.28 5.99
N PHE A 276 -11.01 4.53 4.83
CA PHE A 276 -12.39 4.16 4.51
C PHE A 276 -12.51 3.43 3.17
N SER A 277 -11.38 3.09 2.53
CA SER A 277 -11.33 2.49 1.19
C SER A 277 -11.98 3.32 0.07
N GLU A 278 -12.26 4.60 0.35
CA GLU A 278 -12.97 5.57 -0.49
C GLU A 278 -12.50 7.00 -0.16
N PRO A 279 -12.33 7.88 -1.16
CA PRO A 279 -12.38 7.61 -2.61
C PRO A 279 -11.19 6.78 -3.12
N ARG A 280 -11.29 6.22 -4.32
CA ARG A 280 -10.20 5.46 -4.98
C ARG A 280 -9.63 6.26 -6.14
N ALA A 281 -8.31 6.45 -6.16
CA ALA A 281 -7.64 7.38 -7.08
C ALA A 281 -8.36 8.75 -7.21
N GLY A 282 -8.90 9.27 -6.10
CA GLY A 282 -9.59 10.56 -6.05
C GLY A 282 -11.02 10.56 -6.63
N ILE A 283 -11.60 9.39 -6.91
CA ILE A 283 -12.98 9.23 -7.37
C ILE A 283 -13.80 8.52 -6.29
N TRP A 284 -14.95 9.08 -5.95
CA TRP A 284 -15.90 8.44 -5.02
C TRP A 284 -16.63 7.30 -5.75
N THR A 285 -16.16 6.05 -5.58
CA THR A 285 -16.63 4.93 -6.39
C THR A 285 -18.02 4.46 -5.99
N ILE A 286 -18.38 4.43 -4.69
CA ILE A 286 -19.74 4.09 -4.24
C ILE A 286 -20.79 5.03 -4.84
N PRO A 287 -20.71 6.38 -4.72
CA PRO A 287 -21.68 7.26 -5.36
C PRO A 287 -21.77 7.07 -6.87
N VAL A 288 -20.63 6.88 -7.56
CA VAL A 288 -20.60 6.59 -9.00
C VAL A 288 -21.33 5.29 -9.33
N GLU A 289 -21.07 4.22 -8.59
CA GLU A 289 -21.71 2.92 -8.75
C GLU A 289 -23.21 2.96 -8.41
N PHE A 290 -23.59 3.71 -7.38
CA PHE A 290 -24.97 3.91 -6.96
C PHE A 290 -25.78 4.67 -8.02
N MET A 291 -25.24 5.77 -8.56
CA MET A 291 -25.87 6.49 -9.68
C MET A 291 -26.01 5.63 -10.94
N ARG A 292 -25.14 4.62 -11.10
CA ARG A 292 -25.20 3.62 -12.18
C ARG A 292 -26.15 2.46 -11.88
N GLY A 293 -26.81 2.45 -10.72
CA GLY A 293 -27.75 1.41 -10.31
C GLY A 293 -27.12 0.05 -10.00
N ARG A 294 -25.79 -0.01 -9.82
CA ARG A 294 -25.04 -1.26 -9.56
C ARG A 294 -23.88 -1.00 -8.62
N VAL A 295 -24.09 -1.22 -7.33
CA VAL A 295 -23.00 -1.19 -6.33
C VAL A 295 -22.37 -2.57 -6.23
N ALA A 296 -21.07 -2.66 -6.50
CA ALA A 296 -20.35 -3.90 -6.39
C ALA A 296 -20.25 -4.32 -4.91
N GLY A 297 -20.68 -5.55 -4.59
CA GLY A 297 -20.64 -6.05 -3.21
C GLY A 297 -19.24 -5.96 -2.59
N GLY A 298 -18.19 -6.17 -3.39
CA GLY A 298 -16.80 -5.99 -2.94
C GLY A 298 -16.45 -4.55 -2.52
N THR A 299 -17.03 -3.54 -3.18
CA THR A 299 -16.84 -2.13 -2.78
C THR A 299 -17.48 -1.87 -1.42
N ILE A 300 -18.71 -2.35 -1.20
CA ILE A 300 -19.40 -2.24 0.10
C ILE A 300 -18.60 -2.92 1.21
N ILE A 301 -18.15 -4.17 0.98
CA ILE A 301 -17.37 -4.93 1.96
C ILE A 301 -16.09 -4.17 2.33
N ASN A 302 -15.37 -3.61 1.36
CA ASN A 302 -14.14 -2.86 1.63
C ASN A 302 -14.40 -1.60 2.46
N VAL A 303 -15.45 -0.84 2.14
CA VAL A 303 -15.78 0.39 2.87
C VAL A 303 -16.24 0.09 4.29
N VAL A 304 -17.13 -0.89 4.47
CA VAL A 304 -17.61 -1.29 5.80
C VAL A 304 -16.46 -1.84 6.65
N SER A 305 -15.65 -2.75 6.11
CA SER A 305 -14.54 -3.36 6.85
C SER A 305 -13.44 -2.36 7.22
N SER A 306 -13.04 -1.46 6.30
CA SER A 306 -12.08 -0.41 6.61
C SER A 306 -12.63 0.63 7.58
N THR A 307 -13.92 0.98 7.50
CA THR A 307 -14.56 1.87 8.48
C THR A 307 -14.52 1.25 9.88
N LEU A 308 -14.89 -0.02 10.04
CA LEU A 308 -14.83 -0.72 11.33
C LEU A 308 -13.40 -0.82 11.85
N THR A 309 -12.43 -1.11 10.97
CA THR A 309 -11.01 -1.17 11.33
C THR A 309 -10.50 0.20 11.78
N THR A 310 -10.88 1.27 11.10
CA THR A 310 -10.53 2.66 11.47
C THR A 310 -11.15 3.07 12.79
N ILE A 311 -12.39 2.66 13.08
CA ILE A 311 -13.02 2.88 14.40
C ILE A 311 -12.22 2.16 15.49
N ALA A 312 -11.80 0.91 15.27
CA ALA A 312 -10.98 0.16 16.22
C ALA A 312 -9.62 0.84 16.49
N ILE A 313 -8.95 1.33 15.43
CA ILE A 313 -7.71 2.10 15.56
C ILE A 313 -7.95 3.39 16.33
N ALA A 314 -9.01 4.14 15.99
CA ALA A 314 -9.35 5.39 16.69
C ALA A 314 -9.66 5.16 18.17
N TRP A 315 -10.37 4.08 18.50
CA TRP A 315 -10.60 3.67 19.89
C TRP A 315 -9.29 3.35 20.61
N CYS A 316 -8.37 2.61 19.97
CA CYS A 316 -7.05 2.32 20.52
C CYS A 316 -6.23 3.61 20.78
N VAL A 317 -6.27 4.57 19.86
CA VAL A 317 -5.63 5.89 20.05
C VAL A 317 -6.26 6.64 21.23
N ALA A 318 -7.60 6.66 21.31
CA ALA A 318 -8.32 7.37 22.36
C ALA A 318 -8.02 6.82 23.76
N THR A 319 -7.95 5.49 23.92
CA THR A 319 -7.66 4.86 25.21
C THR A 319 -6.21 5.09 25.66
N ARG A 320 -5.28 5.28 24.72
CA ARG A 320 -3.85 5.49 25.01
C ARG A 320 -3.41 6.96 25.00
N TRP A 321 -4.30 7.87 24.60
CA TRP A 321 -4.03 9.30 24.45
C TRP A 321 -3.40 9.95 25.68
N ALA A 322 -3.87 9.60 26.89
CA ALA A 322 -3.33 10.15 28.13
C ALA A 322 -1.86 9.77 28.35
N SER A 323 -1.47 8.54 28.02
CA SER A 323 -0.08 8.05 28.09
C SER A 323 0.79 8.77 27.05
N TRP A 324 0.28 8.93 25.83
CA TRP A 324 0.99 9.60 24.74
C TRP A 324 1.26 11.07 25.05
N ARG A 325 0.32 11.77 25.71
CA ARG A 325 0.53 13.15 26.18
C ARG A 325 1.69 13.27 27.18
N GLN A 326 1.94 12.22 27.95
CA GLN A 326 3.07 12.12 28.87
C GLN A 326 4.35 11.60 28.19
N ARG A 327 4.31 11.37 26.87
CA ARG A 327 5.38 10.78 26.06
C ARG A 327 5.80 9.38 26.50
N HIS A 328 4.90 8.65 27.15
CA HIS A 328 5.06 7.24 27.42
C HIS A 328 4.48 6.44 26.25
N PHE A 329 5.38 5.88 25.46
CA PHE A 329 5.07 5.08 24.28
C PHE A 329 5.62 3.67 24.46
N ASP A 330 4.72 2.71 24.53
CA ASP A 330 5.07 1.30 24.44
C ASP A 330 5.34 0.89 22.99
N ARG A 331 5.80 -0.35 22.84
CA ARG A 331 6.11 -0.97 21.54
C ARG A 331 4.95 -0.87 20.54
N ASP A 332 3.73 -1.03 21.03
CA ASP A 332 2.52 -1.02 20.22
C ASP A 332 2.07 0.41 19.90
N ASP A 333 2.31 1.36 20.81
CA ASP A 333 2.06 2.77 20.58
C ASP A 333 2.93 3.34 19.46
N GLN A 334 4.20 2.90 19.41
CA GLN A 334 5.12 3.27 18.35
C GLN A 334 4.59 2.90 16.97
N ILE A 335 3.97 1.72 16.82
CA ILE A 335 3.38 1.26 15.56
C ILE A 335 2.22 2.16 15.15
N VAL A 336 1.28 2.42 16.06
CA VAL A 336 0.10 3.24 15.74
C VAL A 336 0.52 4.69 15.45
N PHE A 337 1.45 5.25 16.23
CA PHE A 337 1.95 6.61 16.01
C PHE A 337 2.63 6.76 14.65
N VAL A 338 3.53 5.83 14.29
CA VAL A 338 4.19 5.82 12.97
C VAL A 338 3.17 5.66 11.84
N ALA A 339 2.16 4.80 12.01
CA ALA A 339 1.12 4.62 11.00
C ALA A 339 0.31 5.89 10.76
N LEU A 340 -0.10 6.60 11.82
CA LEU A 340 -0.83 7.87 11.71
C LEU A 340 0.02 8.95 11.02
N ALA A 341 1.29 9.08 11.40
CA ALA A 341 2.22 10.03 10.79
C ALA A 341 2.43 9.73 9.30
N MET A 342 2.57 8.45 8.94
CA MET A 342 2.73 7.99 7.56
C MET A 342 1.48 8.19 6.70
N ILE A 343 0.27 7.92 7.22
CA ILE A 343 -0.98 8.18 6.48
C ILE A 343 -1.10 9.66 6.15
N LEU A 344 -0.83 10.53 7.12
CA LEU A 344 -0.84 11.98 6.92
C LEU A 344 0.22 12.44 5.91
N ALA A 345 1.48 12.05 6.12
CA ALA A 345 2.58 12.48 5.26
C ALA A 345 2.45 11.95 3.83
N ASN A 346 1.97 10.72 3.64
CA ASN A 346 1.76 10.15 2.32
C ASN A 346 0.60 10.83 1.59
N GLY A 347 -0.47 11.18 2.31
CA GLY A 347 -1.54 12.03 1.77
C GLY A 347 -1.00 13.39 1.33
N ILE A 348 -0.16 14.03 2.14
CA ILE A 348 0.48 15.32 1.80
C ILE A 348 1.36 15.19 0.56
N ILE A 349 2.20 14.16 0.45
CA ILE A 349 3.07 13.96 -0.73
C ILE A 349 2.25 13.68 -2.00
N SER A 350 1.06 13.10 -1.85
CA SER A 350 0.12 12.82 -2.94
C SER A 350 -0.72 14.04 -3.37
N TYR A 351 -0.36 15.25 -2.95
CA TYR A 351 -1.15 16.46 -3.26
C TYR A 351 -1.31 16.71 -4.77
N SER A 352 -0.32 16.35 -5.60
CA SER A 352 -0.33 16.67 -7.04
C SER A 352 -1.28 15.78 -7.84
N TYR A 353 -1.46 14.52 -7.43
CA TYR A 353 -2.42 13.58 -8.01
C TYR A 353 -2.60 12.39 -7.06
N THR A 354 -3.76 11.75 -7.12
CA THR A 354 -4.06 10.59 -6.27
C THR A 354 -3.99 9.30 -7.07
N LYS A 355 -3.34 8.28 -6.50
CA LYS A 355 -3.37 6.90 -6.99
C LYS A 355 -3.29 5.93 -5.82
N ASP A 356 -3.87 4.75 -6.01
CA ASP A 356 -3.94 3.73 -4.97
C ASP A 356 -2.53 3.19 -4.65
N GLU A 357 -1.69 2.96 -5.67
CA GLU A 357 -0.32 2.49 -5.55
C GLU A 357 0.61 3.45 -4.76
N ILE A 358 0.41 4.76 -4.88
CA ILE A 358 1.19 5.77 -4.13
C ILE A 358 0.82 5.71 -2.65
N MET A 359 -0.43 5.37 -2.36
CA MET A 359 -0.91 5.17 -1.00
C MET A 359 -0.49 3.81 -0.40
N GLY A 360 0.28 2.99 -1.12
CA GLY A 360 0.82 1.72 -0.67
C GLY A 360 1.52 1.73 0.69
N PRO A 361 2.52 2.60 0.93
CA PRO A 361 3.21 2.69 2.22
C PRO A 361 2.26 2.98 3.38
N ALA A 362 1.29 3.89 3.18
CA ALA A 362 0.26 4.20 4.16
C ALA A 362 -0.69 3.02 4.41
N GLY A 363 -1.06 2.28 3.36
CA GLY A 363 -1.88 1.07 3.47
C GLY A 363 -1.21 -0.04 4.27
N VAL A 364 0.09 -0.23 4.10
CA VAL A 364 0.85 -1.24 4.84
C VAL A 364 0.95 -0.91 6.32
N VAL A 365 1.27 0.34 6.68
CA VAL A 365 1.31 0.74 8.09
C VAL A 365 -0.08 0.83 8.72
N TYR A 366 -1.12 1.09 7.93
CA TYR A 366 -2.52 0.97 8.38
C TYR A 366 -2.83 -0.47 8.82
N ALA A 367 -2.39 -1.48 8.07
CA ALA A 367 -2.52 -2.88 8.49
C ALA A 367 -1.71 -3.20 9.77
N LEU A 368 -0.55 -2.57 9.97
CA LEU A 368 0.20 -2.68 11.24
C LEU A 368 -0.56 -2.04 12.41
N ALA A 369 -1.21 -0.89 12.21
CA ALA A 369 -2.06 -0.27 13.24
C ALA A 369 -3.29 -1.12 13.55
N ALA A 370 -3.90 -1.73 12.52
CA ALA A 370 -5.01 -2.67 12.68
C ALA A 370 -4.62 -3.87 13.56
N PHE A 371 -3.41 -4.43 13.37
CA PHE A 371 -2.88 -5.48 14.26
C PHE A 371 -2.90 -5.05 15.73
N VAL A 372 -2.38 -3.86 16.04
CA VAL A 372 -2.28 -3.36 17.43
C VAL A 372 -3.66 -3.13 18.04
N ALA A 373 -4.57 -2.52 17.27
CA ALA A 373 -5.93 -2.28 17.72
C ALA A 373 -6.67 -3.58 18.05
N VAL A 374 -6.54 -4.59 17.18
CA VAL A 374 -7.18 -5.90 17.34
C VAL A 374 -6.56 -6.68 18.49
N ALA A 375 -5.24 -6.70 18.61
CA ALA A 375 -4.56 -7.34 19.73
C ALA A 375 -5.01 -6.73 21.07
N SER A 376 -5.15 -5.40 21.12
CA SER A 376 -5.64 -4.70 22.32
C SER A 376 -7.10 -5.06 22.65
N LEU A 377 -7.98 -5.16 21.64
CA LEU A 377 -9.38 -5.57 21.82
C LEU A 377 -9.48 -7.02 22.33
N VAL A 378 -8.68 -7.92 21.79
CA VAL A 378 -8.69 -9.34 22.19
C VAL A 378 -8.16 -9.51 23.61
N SER A 379 -7.04 -8.87 23.96
CA SER A 379 -6.45 -9.00 25.30
C SER A 379 -7.30 -8.34 26.39
N GLY A 380 -8.03 -7.27 26.06
CA GLY A 380 -8.94 -6.60 27.00
C GLY A 380 -10.12 -7.49 27.42
N ALA A 381 -10.66 -8.30 26.50
CA ALA A 381 -11.81 -9.16 26.76
C ALA A 381 -11.55 -10.26 27.81
N GLU A 382 -10.30 -10.68 27.98
CA GLU A 382 -9.94 -11.71 28.97
C GLU A 382 -9.75 -11.16 30.40
N SER A 383 -9.37 -9.88 30.54
CA SER A 383 -9.11 -9.27 31.85
C SER A 383 -10.39 -8.93 32.62
N ASP A 384 -11.51 -8.78 31.91
CA ASP A 384 -12.82 -8.44 32.49
C ASP A 384 -13.69 -9.67 32.82
N ALA A 385 -13.19 -10.88 32.60
CA ALA A 385 -13.86 -12.07 33.10
C ALA A 385 -13.89 -11.97 34.65
N PRO A 386 -15.07 -11.85 35.28
CA PRO A 386 -15.16 -11.64 36.71
C PRO A 386 -14.48 -12.81 37.40
N ASP A 387 -13.37 -12.54 38.07
CA ASP A 387 -12.69 -13.41 39.04
C ASP A 387 -13.62 -13.64 40.25
N GLY A 388 -14.80 -14.22 40.00
CA GLY A 388 -15.76 -14.68 41.00
C GLY A 388 -15.22 -15.82 41.84
N VAL A 389 -14.06 -16.38 41.47
CA VAL A 389 -13.25 -17.17 42.38
C VAL A 389 -12.32 -16.21 43.10
N GLN A 390 -12.79 -15.67 44.22
CA GLN A 390 -11.93 -15.16 45.28
C GLN A 390 -10.85 -16.22 45.54
N ARG A 391 -9.68 -16.11 44.90
CA ARG A 391 -8.50 -16.82 45.36
C ARG A 391 -8.32 -16.32 46.80
N PRO A 392 -8.47 -17.17 47.82
CA PRO A 392 -8.32 -16.74 49.19
C PRO A 392 -6.94 -16.09 49.26
N GLN A 393 -6.92 -14.80 49.57
CA GLN A 393 -5.69 -14.12 49.94
C GLN A 393 -5.14 -14.93 51.09
N ARG A 394 -4.17 -15.81 50.80
CA ARG A 394 -3.31 -16.38 51.82
C ARG A 394 -2.67 -15.17 52.47
N MET A 395 -3.23 -14.76 53.61
CA MET A 395 -2.56 -13.93 54.60
C MET A 395 -1.33 -14.73 55.04
N GLY A 396 -0.29 -14.65 54.23
CA GLY A 396 1.05 -15.08 54.60
C GLY A 396 1.55 -14.10 55.64
N LEU A 397 1.26 -14.40 56.91
CA LEU A 397 2.08 -13.98 58.03
C LEU A 397 3.52 -14.47 57.76
N CYS A 398 4.37 -13.61 57.23
CA CYS A 398 5.82 -13.71 57.35
C CYS A 398 6.25 -12.37 57.94
N GLY A 399 6.60 -12.31 59.22
CA GLY A 399 7.78 -13.00 59.71
C GLY A 399 8.98 -12.12 59.40
N ARG A 400 9.11 -11.01 60.15
CA ARG A 400 10.34 -10.21 60.19
C ARG A 400 11.43 -11.11 60.76
N LEU A 401 12.26 -11.67 59.90
CA LEU A 401 13.60 -12.11 60.30
C LEU A 401 14.61 -11.23 59.59
N ALA A 402 15.29 -10.45 60.42
CA ALA A 402 16.39 -9.59 60.10
C ALA A 402 17.49 -10.40 59.39
N ARG A 403 17.92 -9.91 58.23
CA ARG A 403 19.19 -10.31 57.64
C ARG A 403 20.17 -9.19 57.93
N ALA A 404 21.10 -9.50 58.83
CA ALA A 404 22.20 -8.63 59.22
C ALA A 404 23.07 -8.30 58.00
N SER A 405 23.34 -7.01 57.85
CA SER A 405 24.34 -6.45 56.97
C SER A 405 25.73 -6.80 57.48
N ALA A 406 26.60 -7.29 56.60
CA ALA A 406 28.04 -7.10 56.73
C ALA A 406 28.39 -5.89 55.86
N VAL A 407 28.58 -4.74 56.49
CA VAL A 407 29.11 -3.53 55.88
C VAL A 407 30.48 -3.33 56.51
N ASP A 408 31.49 -3.33 55.64
CA ASP A 408 32.85 -2.96 55.96
C ASP A 408 32.93 -1.54 56.49
N ALA A 409 33.76 -1.41 57.52
CA ALA A 409 34.05 -0.17 58.21
C ALA A 409 34.90 0.75 57.32
N HIS A 410 34.45 1.98 57.11
CA HIS A 410 35.40 3.07 57.23
C HIS A 410 34.78 4.31 57.87
N ASP A 411 35.62 4.86 58.73
CA ASP A 411 35.38 5.75 59.85
C ASP A 411 35.47 7.21 59.39
N GLY A 412 34.77 8.12 60.08
CA GLY A 412 34.82 9.54 59.75
C GLY A 412 33.59 10.32 60.19
N GLY A 413 33.48 10.55 61.49
CA GLY A 413 32.31 11.13 62.14
C GLY A 413 31.96 12.58 61.75
N ARG A 414 30.67 12.88 61.92
CA ARG A 414 30.22 14.13 62.52
C ARG A 414 28.78 13.97 63.03
N GLN A 415 28.64 14.14 64.34
CA GLN A 415 27.38 14.29 65.06
C GLN A 415 26.70 15.60 64.68
N GLU A 416 25.39 15.56 64.44
CA GLU A 416 24.37 16.56 64.80
C GLU A 416 23.01 15.91 64.47
N ALA A 417 22.30 15.34 65.46
CA ALA A 417 21.35 16.00 66.36
C ALA A 417 20.04 16.46 65.67
N GLY A 418 18.95 15.78 66.02
CA GLY A 418 17.62 16.38 66.13
C GLY A 418 16.61 16.03 65.03
N GLY A 419 15.42 15.59 65.44
CA GLY A 419 14.20 15.78 64.62
C GLY A 419 13.30 14.57 64.42
N SER A 420 12.83 13.95 65.51
CA SER A 420 11.63 13.12 65.49
C SER A 420 10.41 13.93 65.03
N THR A 421 9.83 13.60 63.87
CA THR A 421 8.42 13.90 63.58
C THR A 421 7.74 12.69 62.93
N ALA A 422 6.97 11.98 63.74
CA ALA A 422 6.00 11.00 63.31
C ALA A 422 4.90 11.70 62.49
N ARG A 423 4.86 11.45 61.18
CA ARG A 423 3.73 11.81 60.31
C ARG A 423 2.97 10.54 59.94
N GLY A 424 1.84 10.35 60.60
CA GLY A 424 0.83 9.37 60.21
C GLY A 424 0.32 9.69 58.80
N ARG A 425 0.68 8.85 57.83
CA ARG A 425 0.13 8.90 56.47
C ARG A 425 -1.19 8.14 56.46
N ALA A 426 -2.29 8.88 56.54
CA ALA A 426 -3.61 8.39 56.24
C ALA A 426 -3.61 7.86 54.79
N ARG A 427 -3.80 6.55 54.64
CA ARG A 427 -4.08 5.90 53.35
C ARG A 427 -5.49 6.31 52.94
N THR A 428 -5.62 7.40 52.21
CA THR A 428 -6.79 7.65 51.38
C THR A 428 -6.81 6.57 50.31
N ARG A 429 -7.76 5.64 50.42
CA ARG A 429 -8.13 4.76 49.32
C ARG A 429 -8.77 5.65 48.26
N ASP A 430 -7.97 6.10 47.31
CA ASP A 430 -8.48 6.71 46.08
C ASP A 430 -9.30 5.65 45.36
N HIS A 431 -10.62 5.76 45.47
CA HIS A 431 -11.53 5.13 44.53
C HIS A 431 -11.28 5.78 43.17
N GLN A 432 -10.41 5.16 42.37
CA GLN A 432 -10.32 5.52 40.96
C GLN A 432 -11.69 5.27 40.32
N PRO A 433 -12.34 6.30 39.76
CA PRO A 433 -13.60 6.12 39.06
C PRO A 433 -13.36 5.17 37.89
N VAL A 434 -14.07 4.04 37.89
CA VAL A 434 -14.03 3.07 36.80
C VAL A 434 -14.62 3.78 35.58
N SER A 435 -13.78 4.04 34.58
CA SER A 435 -14.18 4.80 33.41
C SER A 435 -15.23 4.01 32.61
N PRO A 436 -16.41 4.58 32.29
CA PRO A 436 -17.51 3.88 31.62
C PRO A 436 -17.16 3.35 30.21
N LEU A 437 -15.99 3.72 29.68
CA LEU A 437 -15.46 3.19 28.42
C LEU A 437 -14.85 1.78 28.53
N ALA A 438 -14.57 1.27 29.74
CA ALA A 438 -14.01 -0.07 29.92
C ALA A 438 -15.01 -1.19 29.55
N THR A 439 -16.30 -0.98 29.79
CA THR A 439 -17.33 -2.02 29.65
C THR A 439 -17.64 -2.44 28.21
N VAL A 440 -17.17 -1.69 27.21
CA VAL A 440 -17.43 -1.99 25.78
C VAL A 440 -16.50 -3.10 25.26
N GLY A 441 -15.39 -3.40 25.95
CA GLY A 441 -14.37 -4.35 25.48
C GLY A 441 -14.78 -5.83 25.48
N SER A 442 -15.78 -6.24 26.26
CA SER A 442 -16.11 -7.66 26.47
C SER A 442 -17.03 -8.30 25.42
N MET A 443 -17.51 -7.53 24.43
CA MET A 443 -18.58 -8.00 23.53
C MET A 443 -18.12 -8.67 22.23
N VAL A 444 -16.84 -8.60 21.87
CA VAL A 444 -16.37 -9.22 20.61
C VAL A 444 -15.76 -10.58 20.90
N PRO A 445 -16.45 -11.71 20.60
CA PRO A 445 -15.87 -13.02 20.82
C PRO A 445 -14.66 -13.21 19.92
N LEU A 446 -13.54 -13.69 20.47
CA LEU A 446 -12.30 -14.00 19.73
C LEU A 446 -12.55 -14.77 18.41
N LYS A 447 -13.55 -15.64 18.41
CA LYS A 447 -14.00 -16.40 17.24
C LYS A 447 -14.38 -15.49 16.05
N ALA A 448 -15.04 -14.36 16.28
CA ALA A 448 -15.45 -13.44 15.21
C ALA A 448 -14.25 -12.80 14.48
N ILE A 449 -13.12 -12.64 15.17
CA ILE A 449 -11.87 -12.11 14.59
C ILE A 449 -11.08 -13.20 13.88
N VAL A 450 -10.99 -14.39 14.49
CA VAL A 450 -10.16 -15.50 13.98
C VAL A 450 -10.78 -16.18 12.76
N ILE A 451 -12.12 -16.31 12.70
CA ILE A 451 -12.80 -17.07 11.63
C ILE A 451 -12.50 -16.49 10.24
N PRO A 452 -12.68 -15.18 9.95
CA PRO A 452 -12.42 -14.65 8.62
C PRO A 452 -10.96 -14.80 8.19
N GLY A 453 -10.02 -14.49 9.09
CA GLY A 453 -8.59 -14.61 8.79
C GLY A 453 -8.15 -16.06 8.59
N THR A 454 -8.69 -17.00 9.36
CA THR A 454 -8.41 -18.44 9.19
C THR A 454 -9.00 -18.95 7.88
N ALA A 455 -10.26 -18.59 7.57
CA ALA A 455 -10.90 -18.94 6.31
C ALA A 455 -10.10 -18.41 5.12
N TRP A 456 -9.53 -17.21 5.22
CA TRP A 456 -8.67 -16.63 4.20
C TRP A 456 -7.35 -17.38 4.02
N VAL A 457 -6.69 -17.80 5.10
CA VAL A 457 -5.49 -18.64 5.02
C VAL A 457 -5.80 -20.01 4.42
N VAL A 458 -6.91 -20.64 4.83
CA VAL A 458 -7.36 -21.92 4.23
C VAL A 458 -7.61 -21.75 2.74
N PHE A 459 -8.29 -20.66 2.34
CA PHE A 459 -8.48 -20.32 0.94
C PHE A 459 -7.14 -20.17 0.19
N CYS A 460 -6.16 -19.48 0.77
CA CYS A 460 -4.80 -19.35 0.21
C CYS A 460 -4.11 -20.72 0.03
N VAL A 461 -4.21 -21.62 1.01
CA VAL A 461 -3.63 -22.97 0.90
C VAL A 461 -4.30 -23.77 -0.20
N LEU A 462 -5.64 -23.78 -0.24
CA LEU A 462 -6.40 -24.47 -1.28
C LEU A 462 -6.08 -23.90 -2.67
N TRP A 463 -5.96 -22.58 -2.78
CA TRP A 463 -5.58 -21.90 -4.00
C TRP A 463 -4.20 -22.34 -4.51
N LEU A 464 -3.20 -22.32 -3.64
CA LEU A 464 -1.84 -22.76 -3.97
C LEU A 464 -1.77 -24.25 -4.30
N ALA A 465 -2.56 -25.08 -3.63
CA ALA A 465 -2.66 -26.52 -3.93
C ALA A 465 -3.27 -26.75 -5.32
N CYS A 466 -4.38 -26.08 -5.66
CA CYS A 466 -4.98 -26.15 -6.99
C CYS A 466 -3.99 -25.69 -8.08
N ALA A 467 -3.28 -24.59 -7.82
CA ALA A 467 -2.23 -24.08 -8.69
C ALA A 467 -1.10 -25.10 -8.93
N ALA A 468 -0.60 -25.73 -7.87
CA ALA A 468 0.46 -26.74 -7.95
C ALA A 468 0.02 -28.00 -8.70
N LEU A 469 -1.26 -28.37 -8.61
CA LEU A 469 -1.86 -29.49 -9.34
C LEU A 469 -2.18 -29.16 -10.81
N GLY A 470 -1.90 -27.93 -11.26
CA GLY A 470 -2.24 -27.49 -12.62
C GLY A 470 -3.74 -27.45 -12.89
N ILE A 471 -4.58 -27.50 -11.84
CA ILE A 471 -6.03 -27.36 -11.99
C ILE A 471 -6.26 -25.95 -12.51
N PRO A 472 -6.83 -25.76 -13.71
CA PRO A 472 -7.16 -24.44 -14.23
C PRO A 472 -8.04 -23.80 -13.17
N SER A 473 -7.51 -22.79 -12.49
CA SER A 473 -8.28 -22.11 -11.47
C SER A 473 -9.47 -21.50 -12.18
N GLY A 474 -10.68 -22.00 -11.92
CA GLY A 474 -11.92 -21.37 -12.39
C GLY A 474 -12.04 -19.90 -11.96
N PHE A 475 -11.17 -19.44 -11.05
CA PHE A 475 -10.99 -18.05 -10.64
C PHE A 475 -10.01 -17.23 -11.51
N ASP A 476 -9.34 -17.81 -12.52
CA ASP A 476 -8.86 -17.01 -13.66
C ASP A 476 -10.06 -16.38 -14.40
N GLY A 477 -11.29 -16.77 -14.04
CA GLY A 477 -12.27 -15.80 -13.53
C GLY A 477 -12.78 -14.78 -14.52
N ARG A 478 -12.52 -15.00 -15.81
CA ARG A 478 -13.41 -14.89 -16.96
C ARG A 478 -12.54 -15.06 -18.18
N SER A 479 -12.86 -16.03 -19.05
CA SER A 479 -12.39 -15.99 -20.43
C SER A 479 -12.79 -14.62 -20.97
N MET A 480 -11.83 -13.70 -21.05
CA MET A 480 -12.09 -12.42 -21.69
C MET A 480 -12.42 -12.73 -23.13
N THR A 481 -13.52 -12.16 -23.63
CA THR A 481 -13.73 -12.12 -25.06
C THR A 481 -12.63 -11.27 -25.68
N LEU A 482 -12.38 -11.40 -26.98
CA LEU A 482 -11.40 -10.55 -27.66
C LEU A 482 -11.73 -9.06 -27.45
N THR A 483 -13.03 -8.71 -27.48
CA THR A 483 -13.54 -7.37 -27.18
C THR A 483 -13.18 -6.90 -25.77
N GLU A 484 -13.30 -7.75 -24.76
CA GLU A 484 -12.92 -7.40 -23.39
C GLU A 484 -11.41 -7.24 -23.23
N ALA A 485 -10.63 -8.14 -23.84
CA ALA A 485 -9.18 -8.07 -23.83
C ALA A 485 -8.67 -6.79 -24.48
N THR A 486 -9.28 -6.36 -25.59
CA THR A 486 -8.91 -5.12 -26.28
C THR A 486 -9.40 -3.87 -25.55
N ALA A 487 -10.58 -3.93 -24.92
CA ALA A 487 -11.09 -2.88 -24.04
C ALA A 487 -10.16 -2.58 -22.85
N VAL A 488 -9.60 -3.61 -22.22
CA VAL A 488 -8.62 -3.44 -21.11
C VAL A 488 -7.18 -3.30 -21.60
N ALA A 489 -6.98 -3.24 -22.92
CA ALA A 489 -5.68 -3.18 -23.58
C ALA A 489 -4.71 -4.32 -23.18
N SER A 490 -5.24 -5.51 -22.86
CA SER A 490 -4.44 -6.71 -22.67
C SER A 490 -4.01 -7.27 -24.02
N HIS A 491 -2.88 -6.75 -24.52
CA HIS A 491 -2.31 -7.19 -25.81
C HIS A 491 -2.00 -8.68 -25.81
N ALA A 492 -1.51 -9.22 -24.69
CA ALA A 492 -1.19 -10.63 -24.56
C ALA A 492 -2.43 -11.52 -24.66
N ASP A 493 -3.52 -11.15 -23.97
CA ASP A 493 -4.77 -11.91 -24.04
C ASP A 493 -5.43 -11.76 -25.40
N ALA A 494 -5.50 -10.54 -25.95
CA ALA A 494 -6.07 -10.30 -27.27
C ALA A 494 -5.29 -11.08 -28.35
N TRP A 495 -3.95 -11.08 -28.29
CA TRP A 495 -3.10 -11.83 -29.21
C TRP A 495 -3.26 -13.34 -29.04
N ARG A 496 -3.35 -13.84 -27.80
CA ARG A 496 -3.65 -15.24 -27.51
C ARG A 496 -5.00 -15.64 -28.10
N LEU A 497 -6.05 -14.87 -27.85
CA LEU A 497 -7.39 -15.13 -28.37
C LEU A 497 -7.42 -15.12 -29.90
N LEU A 498 -6.75 -14.15 -30.55
CA LEU A 498 -6.61 -14.11 -32.01
C LEU A 498 -5.86 -15.34 -32.54
N ARG A 499 -4.78 -15.77 -31.87
CA ARG A 499 -4.04 -16.98 -32.23
C ARG A 499 -4.89 -18.24 -32.06
N ASP A 500 -5.74 -18.25 -31.04
CA ASP A 500 -6.65 -19.35 -30.74
C ASP A 500 -7.93 -19.31 -31.63
N GLY A 501 -7.98 -18.40 -32.62
CA GLY A 501 -9.01 -18.34 -33.66
C GLY A 501 -10.19 -17.41 -33.38
N ALA A 502 -10.11 -16.52 -32.39
CA ALA A 502 -11.14 -15.52 -32.17
C ALA A 502 -11.23 -14.55 -33.36
N ASP A 503 -12.45 -14.29 -33.85
CA ASP A 503 -12.69 -13.38 -34.97
C ASP A 503 -12.52 -11.91 -34.52
N PRO A 504 -11.58 -11.13 -35.10
CA PRO A 504 -11.38 -9.72 -34.77
C PRO A 504 -12.55 -8.80 -35.12
N ASN A 505 -13.51 -9.29 -35.91
CA ASN A 505 -14.70 -8.56 -36.33
C ASN A 505 -15.97 -9.01 -35.60
N ALA A 506 -15.91 -10.08 -34.80
CA ALA A 506 -17.08 -10.57 -34.11
C ALA A 506 -17.46 -9.65 -32.95
N ASP A 507 -18.72 -9.23 -32.93
CA ASP A 507 -19.29 -8.57 -31.77
C ASP A 507 -19.26 -9.51 -30.58
N ALA A 508 -18.82 -8.98 -29.45
CA ALA A 508 -18.93 -9.69 -28.19
C ALA A 508 -19.42 -8.76 -27.11
N ARG A 509 -20.18 -9.34 -26.18
CA ARG A 509 -20.67 -8.63 -25.01
C ARG A 509 -19.50 -8.09 -24.21
N LEU A 510 -19.40 -6.77 -24.16
CA LEU A 510 -18.46 -6.06 -23.33
C LEU A 510 -19.12 -5.77 -21.99
N ARG A 511 -18.49 -6.24 -20.90
CA ARG A 511 -18.97 -5.97 -19.55
C ARG A 511 -18.98 -4.48 -19.22
N ALA A 512 -19.99 -4.07 -18.46
CA ALA A 512 -20.03 -2.76 -17.83
C ALA A 512 -18.75 -2.54 -16.98
N GLY A 513 -18.23 -1.32 -17.02
CA GLY A 513 -17.05 -0.87 -16.29
C GLY A 513 -15.72 -0.99 -17.05
N LEU A 514 -15.66 -1.71 -18.19
CA LEU A 514 -14.42 -1.80 -18.97
C LEU A 514 -14.23 -0.57 -19.87
N VAL A 515 -15.27 -0.21 -20.61
CA VAL A 515 -15.28 0.98 -21.48
C VAL A 515 -16.50 1.86 -21.18
N ARG A 516 -17.66 1.23 -20.97
CA ARG A 516 -18.95 1.89 -20.71
C ARG A 516 -19.57 1.43 -19.42
N ASN A 517 -20.52 2.22 -18.93
CA ASN A 517 -21.22 1.95 -17.68
C ASN A 517 -22.35 0.92 -17.84
N SER A 518 -22.78 0.65 -19.07
CA SER A 518 -23.72 -0.41 -19.41
C SER A 518 -22.99 -1.51 -20.16
N GLU A 519 -23.51 -2.74 -20.04
CA GLU A 519 -23.10 -3.81 -20.93
C GLU A 519 -23.56 -3.51 -22.34
N GLN A 520 -22.70 -3.78 -23.31
CA GLN A 520 -23.00 -3.53 -24.71
C GLN A 520 -22.21 -4.50 -25.58
N ASP A 521 -22.80 -4.93 -26.68
CA ASP A 521 -22.07 -5.67 -27.70
C ASP A 521 -21.25 -4.68 -28.53
N MET A 522 -19.96 -4.95 -28.64
CA MET A 522 -19.03 -4.13 -29.42
C MET A 522 -18.06 -5.04 -30.16
N THR A 523 -17.59 -4.57 -31.30
CA THR A 523 -16.44 -5.19 -31.95
C THR A 523 -15.18 -4.94 -31.11
N PRO A 524 -14.15 -5.80 -31.21
CA PRO A 524 -12.86 -5.56 -30.60
C PRO A 524 -12.23 -4.21 -30.98
N LEU A 525 -12.49 -3.73 -32.20
CA LEU A 525 -11.95 -2.49 -32.74
C LEU A 525 -12.60 -1.24 -32.12
N GLU A 526 -13.92 -1.28 -31.92
CA GLU A 526 -14.65 -0.24 -31.20
C GLU A 526 -14.24 -0.19 -29.73
N ALA A 527 -14.12 -1.35 -29.08
CA ALA A 527 -13.65 -1.45 -27.71
C ALA A 527 -12.23 -0.90 -27.53
N ALA A 528 -11.31 -1.24 -28.44
CA ALA A 528 -9.95 -0.72 -28.47
C ALA A 528 -9.93 0.81 -28.64
N THR A 529 -10.69 1.34 -29.59
CA THR A 529 -10.78 2.79 -29.87
C THR A 529 -11.33 3.54 -28.67
N ALA A 530 -12.36 2.98 -28.04
CA ALA A 530 -12.99 3.56 -26.87
C ALA A 530 -12.08 3.57 -25.62
N SER A 531 -11.12 2.64 -25.54
CA SER A 531 -10.08 2.62 -24.51
C SER A 531 -8.94 3.62 -24.73
N ILE A 532 -8.95 4.37 -25.85
CA ILE A 532 -7.96 5.41 -26.22
C ILE A 532 -6.55 4.84 -26.43
N ARG A 533 -6.43 3.66 -27.04
CA ARG A 533 -5.14 2.99 -27.23
C ARG A 533 -4.93 2.67 -28.70
N ASN A 534 -3.88 3.23 -29.30
CA ASN A 534 -3.59 3.05 -30.73
C ASN A 534 -3.05 1.65 -31.03
N GLY A 535 -2.23 1.10 -30.12
CA GLY A 535 -1.62 -0.23 -30.27
C GLY A 535 -2.62 -1.36 -30.51
N PRO A 536 -3.65 -1.53 -29.65
CA PRO A 536 -4.68 -2.55 -29.86
C PRO A 536 -5.45 -2.37 -31.16
N VAL A 537 -5.74 -1.14 -31.59
CA VAL A 537 -6.43 -0.87 -32.86
C VAL A 537 -5.56 -1.33 -34.04
N GLN A 538 -4.27 -0.95 -34.06
CA GLN A 538 -3.36 -1.35 -35.12
C GLN A 538 -3.15 -2.87 -35.16
N MET A 539 -2.91 -3.49 -34.00
CA MET A 539 -2.77 -4.95 -33.87
C MET A 539 -4.01 -5.70 -34.40
N LEU A 540 -5.21 -5.20 -34.12
CA LEU A 540 -6.46 -5.80 -34.62
C LEU A 540 -6.55 -5.70 -36.14
N VAL A 541 -6.25 -4.53 -36.72
CA VAL A 541 -6.24 -4.32 -38.18
C VAL A 541 -5.21 -5.22 -38.86
N ASP A 542 -3.99 -5.30 -38.32
CA ASP A 542 -2.93 -6.20 -38.80
C ASP A 542 -3.33 -7.69 -38.73
N ARG A 543 -4.35 -8.02 -37.92
CA ARG A 543 -4.91 -9.37 -37.76
C ARG A 543 -6.27 -9.56 -38.41
N GLY A 544 -6.67 -8.65 -39.31
CA GLY A 544 -7.85 -8.81 -40.14
C GLY A 544 -9.12 -8.16 -39.60
N ALA A 545 -9.03 -7.30 -38.57
CA ALA A 545 -10.12 -6.38 -38.25
C ALA A 545 -10.34 -5.41 -39.41
N ARG A 546 -11.58 -5.26 -39.85
CA ARG A 546 -11.94 -4.40 -40.98
C ARG A 546 -12.41 -3.04 -40.48
N ILE A 547 -11.81 -1.99 -41.03
CA ILE A 547 -12.35 -0.63 -40.96
C ILE A 547 -13.16 -0.42 -42.23
N ASP A 548 -14.47 -0.32 -42.10
CA ASP A 548 -15.40 -0.17 -43.22
C ASP A 548 -16.38 1.00 -42.99
N GLU A 549 -17.26 1.25 -43.95
CA GLU A 549 -18.20 2.37 -43.89
C GLU A 549 -19.15 2.30 -42.69
N SER A 550 -19.42 1.10 -42.16
CA SER A 550 -20.37 0.88 -41.07
C SER A 550 -19.79 1.27 -39.71
N ASN A 551 -18.49 1.06 -39.50
CA ASN A 551 -17.84 1.32 -38.21
C ASN A 551 -16.94 2.58 -38.21
N TYR A 552 -16.53 3.09 -39.38
CA TYR A 552 -15.58 4.21 -39.47
C TYR A 552 -16.03 5.45 -38.67
N ALA A 553 -17.31 5.83 -38.78
CA ALA A 553 -17.84 6.98 -38.06
C ALA A 553 -17.78 6.78 -36.53
N VAL A 554 -18.07 5.58 -36.03
CA VAL A 554 -17.99 5.24 -34.59
C VAL A 554 -16.56 5.38 -34.08
N LEU A 555 -15.59 4.81 -34.80
CA LEU A 555 -14.18 4.85 -34.44
C LEU A 555 -13.64 6.28 -34.48
N TRP A 556 -13.92 7.01 -35.56
CA TRP A 556 -13.46 8.39 -35.76
C TRP A 556 -14.02 9.33 -34.69
N CYS A 557 -15.33 9.30 -34.47
CA CYS A 557 -15.97 10.16 -33.50
C CYS A 557 -15.58 9.80 -32.06
N GLY A 558 -15.31 8.51 -31.78
CA GLY A 558 -14.71 8.07 -30.51
C GLY A 558 -13.31 8.65 -30.30
N ALA A 559 -12.45 8.58 -31.32
CA ALA A 559 -11.11 9.16 -31.28
C ALA A 559 -11.14 10.69 -31.10
N MET A 560 -12.04 11.39 -31.81
CA MET A 560 -12.24 12.84 -31.67
C MET A 560 -12.77 13.25 -30.30
N ALA A 561 -13.79 12.57 -29.77
CA ALA A 561 -14.36 12.86 -28.46
C ALA A 561 -13.33 12.75 -27.33
N ARG A 562 -12.28 11.96 -27.55
CA ARG A 562 -11.16 11.74 -26.60
C ARG A 562 -9.91 12.54 -26.96
N ASN A 563 -9.95 13.36 -28.01
CA ASN A 563 -8.84 14.13 -28.54
C ASN A 563 -7.57 13.29 -28.81
N ASN A 564 -7.71 12.05 -29.30
CA ASN A 564 -6.58 11.18 -29.63
C ASN A 564 -6.11 11.41 -31.07
N GLN A 565 -5.21 12.38 -31.24
CA GLN A 565 -4.71 12.83 -32.54
C GLN A 565 -4.01 11.73 -33.35
N ASP A 566 -3.29 10.83 -32.68
CA ASP A 566 -2.58 9.75 -33.35
C ASP A 566 -3.55 8.68 -33.86
N LEU A 567 -4.61 8.35 -33.10
CA LEU A 567 -5.67 7.47 -33.59
C LEU A 567 -6.45 8.10 -34.74
N ILE A 568 -6.74 9.41 -34.67
CA ILE A 568 -7.38 10.15 -35.76
C ILE A 568 -6.53 10.06 -37.02
N ARG A 569 -5.22 10.30 -36.92
CA ARG A 569 -4.28 10.18 -38.06
C ARG A 569 -4.26 8.75 -38.61
N PHE A 570 -4.22 7.74 -37.74
CA PHE A 570 -4.28 6.33 -38.15
C PHE A 570 -5.57 6.01 -38.90
N LEU A 571 -6.73 6.37 -38.34
CA LEU A 571 -8.03 6.15 -38.96
C LEU A 571 -8.13 6.90 -40.30
N GLN A 572 -7.59 8.11 -40.40
CA GLN A 572 -7.60 8.88 -41.65
C GLN A 572 -6.87 8.16 -42.79
N MET A 573 -5.76 7.48 -42.48
CA MET A 573 -5.02 6.68 -43.46
C MET A 573 -5.79 5.40 -43.86
N GLN A 574 -6.66 4.90 -42.99
CA GLN A 574 -7.48 3.71 -43.22
C GLN A 574 -8.91 4.05 -43.69
N ARG A 575 -9.17 5.30 -44.09
CA ARG A 575 -10.53 5.76 -44.42
C ARG A 575 -11.06 5.09 -45.69
N PRO A 576 -12.22 4.41 -45.64
CA PRO A 576 -12.90 3.95 -46.85
C PRO A 576 -13.34 5.14 -47.72
N THR A 577 -13.26 4.99 -49.05
CA THR A 577 -13.44 6.07 -50.04
C THR A 577 -14.75 6.85 -49.86
N HIS A 578 -15.82 6.20 -49.38
CA HIS A 578 -17.14 6.82 -49.21
C HIS A 578 -17.61 6.89 -47.75
N ALA A 579 -16.77 6.58 -46.77
CA ALA A 579 -17.17 6.62 -45.36
C ALA A 579 -17.50 8.07 -44.93
N PRO A 580 -18.78 8.38 -44.58
CA PRO A 580 -19.15 9.68 -44.08
C PRO A 580 -18.61 9.87 -42.66
N VAL A 581 -18.25 11.11 -42.32
CA VAL A 581 -17.90 11.50 -40.94
C VAL A 581 -19.05 12.36 -40.42
N ASP A 582 -20.10 11.71 -39.94
CA ASP A 582 -21.20 12.40 -39.26
C ASP A 582 -21.30 11.94 -37.80
N CYS A 583 -20.65 12.68 -36.90
CA CYS A 583 -20.71 12.40 -35.47
C CYS A 583 -22.07 12.70 -34.83
N ALA A 584 -23.00 13.36 -35.52
CA ALA A 584 -24.36 13.55 -35.01
C ALA A 584 -25.19 12.26 -35.09
N SER A 585 -24.96 11.45 -36.14
CA SER A 585 -25.62 10.15 -36.33
C SER A 585 -25.10 9.04 -35.41
N VAL A 586 -23.87 9.18 -34.93
CA VAL A 586 -23.19 8.25 -34.03
C VAL A 586 -23.85 8.34 -32.65
N ARG A 587 -24.90 7.54 -32.45
CA ARG A 587 -25.77 7.49 -31.27
C ARG A 587 -24.90 7.50 -30.01
N ARG A 588 -24.88 8.64 -29.29
CA ARG A 588 -23.95 8.99 -28.18
C ARG A 588 -23.31 7.75 -27.59
N LEU A 589 -22.19 7.36 -28.20
CA LEU A 589 -21.45 6.18 -27.79
C LEU A 589 -20.67 6.50 -26.48
N TRP A 590 -20.78 7.72 -25.93
CA TRP A 590 -19.98 8.18 -24.79
C TRP A 590 -20.83 9.06 -23.87
#